data_AF-A0A6S6FX09-F1
#
_entry.id   AF-A0A6S6FX09-F1
#
_cell.length_a   1.000
_cell.length_b   1.000
_cell.length_c   1.000
_cell.angle_alpha   90.00
_cell.angle_beta   90.00
_cell.angle_gamma   90.00
#
_symmetry.space_group_name_H-M   'P 1'
#
loop_
_entity.id
_entity.type
_entity.pdbx_description
1 polymer ?
#
loop_
_entity_poly.entity_id
_entity_poly.type
_entity_poly.pdbx_seq_one_letter_code
_entity_poly.pdbx_strand_id
1 'polypeptide(L)'
;MILRRIGIAIALLLVGLVGLWIAALTLLPGVRDAGEPAAPAAIEVQSGGGTVLAVPVAGVPRDAIRDNWGDPRDNGSRPHHGTDVIAPADTPVLAVADGRIEKLWTSVAGGTALYVRSRGRDWTYYYAHLARYAPGVHEGQIVKPGDVLGFVGDTGNAGVGNYHLHFGLTRTTPEQHWYQGTDIDPYPYLAGKPLPR
;
A
#
# COMPACT_ATOMS: atom_id res chain seq x y z
N MET A 1 -44.11 -5.34 54.09
CA MET A 1 -44.80 -4.33 53.25
C MET A 1 -44.04 -3.00 53.10
N ILE A 2 -43.10 -2.66 53.99
CA ILE A 2 -42.34 -1.38 53.96
C ILE A 2 -41.20 -1.37 52.93
N LEU A 3 -40.47 -2.48 52.74
CA LEU A 3 -39.33 -2.56 51.79
C LEU A 3 -39.72 -2.37 50.30
N ARG A 4 -40.94 -2.77 49.92
CA ARG A 4 -41.44 -2.60 48.53
C ARG A 4 -41.77 -1.14 48.19
N ARG A 5 -42.09 -0.30 49.19
CA ARG A 5 -42.42 1.12 48.98
C ARG A 5 -41.17 1.99 48.77
N ILE A 6 -40.04 1.58 49.35
CA ILE A 6 -38.76 2.30 49.23
C ILE A 6 -38.13 2.05 47.84
N GLY A 7 -38.23 0.83 47.30
CA GLY A 7 -37.71 0.51 45.96
C GLY A 7 -38.40 1.27 44.83
N ILE A 8 -39.71 1.51 44.94
CA ILE A 8 -40.48 2.27 43.93
C ILE A 8 -40.15 3.77 44.01
N ALA A 9 -39.93 4.31 45.22
CA ALA A 9 -39.54 5.71 45.40
C ALA A 9 -38.15 6.03 44.81
N ILE A 10 -37.19 5.10 44.93
CA ILE A 10 -35.83 5.26 44.36
C ILE A 10 -35.86 5.13 42.83
N ALA A 11 -36.66 4.20 42.28
CA ALA A 11 -36.80 4.04 40.84
C ALA A 11 -37.45 5.26 40.17
N LEU A 12 -38.45 5.88 40.81
CA LEU A 12 -39.09 7.11 40.30
C LEU A 12 -38.16 8.33 40.37
N LEU A 13 -37.28 8.42 41.39
CA LEU A 13 -36.29 9.50 41.50
C LEU A 13 -35.22 9.42 40.39
N LEU A 14 -34.79 8.21 40.02
CA LEU A 14 -33.81 7.98 38.95
C LEU A 14 -34.39 8.23 37.55
N VAL A 15 -35.65 7.87 37.29
CA VAL A 15 -36.33 8.20 36.03
C VAL A 15 -36.56 9.72 35.90
N GLY A 16 -36.88 10.41 37.00
CA GLY A 16 -36.98 11.87 37.03
C GLY A 16 -35.67 12.58 36.72
N LEU A 17 -34.54 12.06 37.22
CA LEU A 17 -33.19 12.61 36.97
C LEU A 17 -32.71 12.38 35.53
N VAL A 18 -33.02 11.23 34.91
CA VAL A 18 -32.71 10.98 33.49
C VAL A 18 -33.61 11.83 32.58
N GLY A 19 -34.89 12.01 32.92
CA GLY A 19 -35.80 12.89 32.19
C GLY A 19 -35.38 14.36 32.23
N LEU A 20 -34.85 14.83 33.37
CA LEU A 20 -34.31 16.19 33.51
C LEU A 20 -33.01 16.40 32.72
N TRP A 21 -32.16 15.38 32.60
CA TRP A 21 -30.92 15.43 31.79
C TRP A 21 -31.20 15.50 30.28
N ILE A 22 -32.23 14.82 29.79
CA ILE A 22 -32.61 14.85 28.37
C ILE A 22 -33.28 16.20 28.00
N ALA A 23 -34.08 16.78 28.89
CA ALA A 23 -34.70 18.09 28.66
C ALA A 23 -33.70 19.27 28.74
N ALA A 24 -32.59 19.12 29.47
CA ALA A 24 -31.53 20.13 29.51
C ALA A 24 -30.70 20.21 28.22
N LEU A 25 -30.72 19.16 27.37
CA LEU A 25 -29.99 19.14 26.10
C LEU A 25 -30.74 19.84 24.94
N THR A 26 -32.04 20.14 25.11
CA THR A 26 -32.88 20.73 24.05
C THR A 26 -33.09 22.25 24.18
N LEU A 27 -32.47 22.89 25.19
CA LEU A 27 -32.61 24.33 25.46
C LEU A 27 -31.32 25.14 25.22
N LEU A 28 -30.30 24.53 24.61
CA LEU A 28 -29.16 25.31 24.11
C LEU A 28 -29.59 26.05 22.83
N PRO A 29 -29.43 27.39 22.77
CA PRO A 29 -29.66 28.12 21.53
C PRO A 29 -28.73 27.56 20.46
N GLY A 30 -29.32 27.13 19.34
CA GLY A 30 -28.60 26.57 18.22
C GLY A 30 -27.49 27.52 17.78
N VAL A 31 -26.25 27.05 17.92
CA VAL A 31 -25.15 27.58 17.12
C VAL A 31 -25.59 27.33 15.68
N ARG A 32 -26.00 28.42 15.02
CA ARG A 32 -26.14 28.43 13.57
C ARG A 32 -24.78 27.99 13.05
N ASP A 33 -24.71 26.84 12.41
CA ASP A 33 -23.57 26.50 11.56
C ASP A 33 -23.46 27.64 10.55
N ALA A 34 -22.56 28.58 10.84
CA ALA A 34 -22.05 29.50 9.87
C ALA A 34 -21.48 28.60 8.78
N GLY A 35 -22.05 28.72 7.57
CA GLY A 35 -21.72 27.90 6.43
C GLY A 35 -20.22 27.64 6.39
N GLU A 36 -19.86 26.37 6.53
CA GLU A 36 -18.49 25.92 6.39
C GLU A 36 -17.99 26.47 5.04
N PRO A 37 -16.96 27.33 5.03
CA PRO A 37 -16.44 27.82 3.78
C PRO A 37 -15.98 26.60 3.00
N ALA A 38 -16.66 26.34 1.87
CA ALA A 38 -16.29 25.27 0.96
C ALA A 38 -14.78 25.34 0.78
N ALA A 39 -14.09 24.28 1.22
CA ALA A 39 -12.66 24.14 1.01
C ALA A 39 -12.40 24.48 -0.47
N PRO A 40 -11.46 25.40 -0.79
CA PRO A 40 -11.22 25.75 -2.17
C PRO A 40 -10.95 24.44 -2.90
N ALA A 41 -11.76 24.16 -3.92
CA ALA A 41 -11.59 23.00 -4.77
C ALA A 41 -10.11 22.94 -5.13
N ALA A 42 -9.42 21.92 -4.61
CA ALA A 42 -8.04 21.70 -4.96
C ALA A 42 -8.05 21.59 -6.48
N ILE A 43 -7.47 22.59 -7.15
CA ILE A 43 -7.19 22.48 -8.56
C ILE A 43 -6.24 21.29 -8.64
N GLU A 44 -6.77 20.14 -9.03
CA GLU A 44 -5.98 19.03 -9.49
C GLU A 44 -5.28 19.56 -10.74
N VAL A 45 -4.10 20.14 -10.53
CA VAL A 45 -3.15 20.36 -11.61
C VAL A 45 -2.86 18.97 -12.11
N GLN A 46 -3.56 18.56 -13.18
CA GLN A 46 -3.17 17.39 -13.94
C GLN A 46 -1.77 17.70 -14.45
N SER A 47 -0.75 17.21 -13.74
CA SER A 47 0.61 17.25 -14.23
C SER A 47 0.60 16.45 -15.53
N GLY A 48 0.76 17.14 -16.65
CA GLY A 48 0.76 16.55 -17.99
C GLY A 48 1.88 15.54 -18.26
N GLY A 49 2.78 15.30 -17.29
CA GLY A 49 3.79 14.24 -17.34
C GLY A 49 3.29 12.96 -16.68
N GLY A 50 3.53 11.80 -17.29
CA GLY A 50 3.26 10.50 -16.66
C GLY A 50 4.04 10.30 -15.36
N THR A 51 3.64 9.31 -14.55
CA THR A 51 4.30 9.00 -13.28
C THR A 51 5.70 8.44 -13.52
N VAL A 52 6.74 9.09 -13.00
CA VAL A 52 8.09 8.52 -12.96
C VAL A 52 8.21 7.66 -11.71
N LEU A 53 8.58 6.39 -11.88
CA LEU A 53 8.78 5.48 -10.77
C LEU A 53 10.01 5.87 -9.95
N ALA A 54 9.88 5.85 -8.62
CA ALA A 54 11.01 5.89 -7.71
C ALA A 54 11.86 4.62 -7.83
N VAL A 55 13.13 4.70 -7.43
CA VAL A 55 13.99 3.52 -7.35
C VAL A 55 13.56 2.65 -6.17
N PRO A 56 13.29 1.34 -6.36
CA PRO A 56 12.66 0.51 -5.35
C PRO A 56 13.59 0.01 -4.25
N VAL A 57 14.89 0.36 -4.27
CA VAL A 57 15.87 -0.06 -3.27
C VAL A 57 16.65 1.15 -2.79
N ALA A 58 16.67 1.38 -1.48
CA ALA A 58 17.33 2.53 -0.88
C ALA A 58 18.84 2.55 -1.19
N GLY A 59 19.35 3.71 -1.59
CA GLY A 59 20.78 3.91 -1.85
C GLY A 59 21.27 3.39 -3.21
N VAL A 60 20.45 2.65 -3.97
CA VAL A 60 20.79 2.26 -5.34
C VAL A 60 20.54 3.46 -6.27
N PRO A 61 21.55 3.95 -7.01
CA PRO A 61 21.33 5.03 -7.95
C PRO A 61 20.63 4.52 -9.21
N ARG A 62 19.82 5.37 -9.85
CA ARG A 62 19.00 5.01 -11.00
C ARG A 62 19.81 4.42 -12.17
N ASP A 63 21.00 4.96 -12.39
CA ASP A 63 21.93 4.55 -13.44
C ASP A 63 22.71 3.26 -13.13
N ALA A 64 22.60 2.71 -11.91
CA ALA A 64 23.11 1.38 -11.58
C ALA A 64 22.12 0.26 -11.90
N ILE A 65 20.84 0.58 -12.13
CA ILE A 65 19.84 -0.41 -12.56
C ILE A 65 20.22 -0.90 -13.96
N ARG A 66 20.08 -2.19 -14.19
CA ARG A 66 20.43 -2.85 -15.46
C ARG A 66 19.18 -3.41 -16.10
N ASP A 67 19.16 -3.39 -17.42
CA ASP A 67 18.20 -4.17 -18.18
C ASP A 67 18.59 -5.64 -18.07
N ASN A 68 17.72 -6.43 -17.47
CA ASN A 68 17.82 -7.88 -17.40
C ASN A 68 16.48 -8.54 -17.73
N TRP A 69 15.60 -7.82 -18.43
CA TRP A 69 14.36 -8.38 -18.94
C TRP A 69 14.66 -9.42 -20.01
N GLY A 70 13.96 -10.55 -19.98
CA GLY A 70 14.16 -11.63 -20.95
C GLY A 70 15.37 -12.51 -20.69
N ASP A 71 16.24 -12.17 -19.72
CA ASP A 71 17.39 -13.00 -19.34
C ASP A 71 16.96 -14.43 -18.99
N PRO A 72 17.75 -15.45 -19.33
CA PRO A 72 17.38 -16.84 -19.09
C PRO A 72 17.29 -17.14 -17.58
N ARG A 73 16.19 -17.76 -17.16
CA ARG A 73 15.96 -18.26 -15.80
C ARG A 73 15.76 -19.76 -15.80
N ASP A 74 16.01 -20.37 -14.65
CA ASP A 74 15.77 -21.79 -14.42
C ASP A 74 16.39 -22.65 -15.53
N ASN A 75 17.71 -22.46 -15.74
CA ASN A 75 18.52 -23.07 -16.80
C ASN A 75 17.99 -22.84 -18.22
N GLY A 76 17.38 -21.69 -18.47
CA GLY A 76 16.85 -21.29 -19.78
C GLY A 76 15.46 -21.81 -20.09
N SER A 77 14.76 -22.41 -19.11
CA SER A 77 13.40 -22.90 -19.29
C SER A 77 12.35 -21.78 -19.38
N ARG A 78 12.67 -20.58 -18.92
CA ARG A 78 11.83 -19.39 -19.08
C ARG A 78 12.64 -18.09 -19.11
N PRO A 79 12.10 -17.01 -19.71
CA PRO A 79 12.66 -15.68 -19.59
C PRO A 79 12.40 -15.04 -18.22
N HIS A 80 13.19 -14.02 -17.90
CA HIS A 80 12.97 -13.13 -16.76
C HIS A 80 11.90 -12.08 -17.06
N HIS A 81 10.83 -12.06 -16.27
CA HIS A 81 9.73 -11.08 -16.38
C HIS A 81 9.77 -10.05 -15.26
N GLY A 82 10.86 -9.29 -15.17
CA GLY A 82 11.02 -8.24 -14.19
C GLY A 82 12.35 -7.54 -14.34
N THR A 83 12.72 -6.79 -13.31
CA THR A 83 14.04 -6.19 -13.17
C THR A 83 14.63 -6.57 -11.81
N ASP A 84 15.78 -7.24 -11.82
CA ASP A 84 16.51 -7.53 -10.59
C ASP A 84 17.42 -6.36 -10.23
N VAL A 85 17.23 -5.82 -9.02
CA VAL A 85 18.01 -4.73 -8.45
C VAL A 85 18.91 -5.30 -7.37
N ILE A 86 20.20 -5.42 -7.69
CA ILE A 86 21.21 -5.99 -6.79
C ILE A 86 21.49 -5.02 -5.65
N ALA A 87 21.42 -5.53 -4.42
CA ALA A 87 21.76 -4.78 -3.21
C ALA A 87 22.11 -5.74 -2.05
N PRO A 88 22.86 -5.28 -1.04
CA PRO A 88 23.14 -6.09 0.14
C PRO A 88 21.87 -6.59 0.83
N ALA A 89 21.98 -7.73 1.52
CA ALA A 89 20.95 -8.19 2.45
C ALA A 89 20.53 -7.06 3.40
N ASP A 90 19.27 -7.07 3.79
CA ASP A 90 18.69 -6.08 4.72
C ASP A 90 18.62 -4.63 4.19
N THR A 91 18.95 -4.38 2.92
CA THR A 91 18.74 -3.06 2.32
C THR A 91 17.24 -2.74 2.24
N PRO A 92 16.77 -1.53 2.63
CA PRO A 92 15.36 -1.18 2.54
C PRO A 92 14.80 -1.24 1.11
N VAL A 93 13.66 -1.90 0.95
CA VAL A 93 12.86 -1.92 -0.28
C VAL A 93 11.75 -0.90 -0.15
N LEU A 94 11.61 -0.04 -1.16
CA LEU A 94 10.79 1.17 -1.14
C LEU A 94 9.64 1.06 -2.13
N ALA A 95 8.49 1.64 -1.79
CA ALA A 95 7.40 1.81 -2.73
C ALA A 95 7.82 2.72 -3.90
N VAL A 96 7.55 2.28 -5.14
CA VAL A 96 7.93 3.04 -6.34
C VAL A 96 6.98 4.19 -6.69
N ALA A 97 5.73 4.12 -6.22
CA ALA A 97 4.64 5.05 -6.56
C ALA A 97 3.58 5.06 -5.45
N ASP A 98 2.66 6.02 -5.49
CA ASP A 98 1.44 5.97 -4.66
C ASP A 98 0.61 4.72 -5.00
N GLY A 99 0.12 4.04 -3.96
CA GLY A 99 -0.69 2.86 -4.16
C GLY A 99 -1.27 2.28 -2.87
N ARG A 100 -1.86 1.09 -3.02
CA ARG A 100 -2.38 0.27 -1.93
C ARG A 100 -1.68 -1.07 -1.93
N ILE A 101 -1.22 -1.55 -0.78
CA ILE A 101 -0.74 -2.92 -0.62
C ILE A 101 -1.94 -3.85 -0.85
N GLU A 102 -1.98 -4.49 -2.01
CA GLU A 102 -3.09 -5.33 -2.45
C GLU A 102 -2.98 -6.73 -1.85
N LYS A 103 -1.75 -7.24 -1.75
CA LYS A 103 -1.49 -8.60 -1.27
C LYS A 103 -0.11 -8.72 -0.63
N LEU A 104 -0.05 -9.39 0.52
CA LEU A 104 1.17 -10.01 1.05
C LEU A 104 1.13 -11.49 0.72
N TRP A 105 2.23 -12.04 0.20
CA TRP A 105 2.23 -13.39 -0.35
C TRP A 105 3.55 -14.11 -0.11
N THR A 106 3.47 -15.43 0.00
CA THR A 106 4.65 -16.30 0.01
C THR A 106 4.48 -17.40 -1.03
N SER A 107 5.50 -17.63 -1.84
CA SER A 107 5.51 -18.71 -2.84
C SER A 107 6.89 -19.34 -2.99
N VAL A 108 6.95 -20.50 -3.65
CA VAL A 108 8.22 -21.18 -3.95
C VAL A 108 9.11 -20.32 -4.85
N ALA A 109 8.53 -19.70 -5.89
CA ALA A 109 9.28 -18.85 -6.81
C ALA A 109 9.61 -17.49 -6.19
N GLY A 110 8.59 -16.72 -5.80
CA GLY A 110 8.77 -15.35 -5.31
C GLY A 110 9.34 -15.21 -3.91
N GLY A 111 9.37 -16.29 -3.12
CA GLY A 111 9.72 -16.21 -1.70
C GLY A 111 8.70 -15.35 -0.95
N THR A 112 9.17 -14.52 -0.02
CA THR A 112 8.37 -13.47 0.60
C THR A 112 8.20 -12.32 -0.39
N ALA A 113 6.95 -11.97 -0.69
CA ALA A 113 6.65 -10.98 -1.70
C ALA A 113 5.40 -10.15 -1.37
N LEU A 114 5.29 -8.99 -1.98
CA LEU A 114 4.09 -8.16 -1.88
C LEU A 114 3.76 -7.51 -3.21
N TYR A 115 2.48 -7.15 -3.34
CA TYR A 115 1.91 -6.50 -4.50
C TYR A 115 1.31 -5.17 -4.08
N VAL A 116 1.71 -4.09 -4.74
CA VAL A 116 1.11 -2.76 -4.58
C VAL A 116 0.30 -2.45 -5.84
N ARG A 117 -0.99 -2.18 -5.66
CA ARG A 117 -1.87 -1.70 -6.73
C ARG A 117 -1.75 -0.18 -6.84
N SER A 118 -1.56 0.34 -8.04
CA SER A 118 -1.53 1.79 -8.29
C SER A 118 -2.85 2.45 -7.87
N ARG A 119 -2.82 3.75 -7.59
CA ARG A 119 -4.04 4.52 -7.28
C ARG A 119 -5.12 4.41 -8.37
N GLY A 120 -4.72 4.40 -9.65
CA GLY A 120 -5.62 4.21 -10.80
C GLY A 120 -6.05 2.76 -11.04
N ARG A 121 -5.44 1.80 -10.33
CA ARG A 121 -5.65 0.35 -10.46
C ARG A 121 -5.35 -0.24 -11.84
N ASP A 122 -4.62 0.51 -12.65
CA ASP A 122 -4.12 0.19 -13.99
C ASP A 122 -2.74 -0.47 -13.98
N TRP A 123 -2.05 -0.46 -12.83
CA TRP A 123 -0.75 -1.08 -12.63
C TRP A 123 -0.68 -1.87 -11.33
N THR A 124 0.04 -2.99 -11.36
CA THR A 124 0.50 -3.72 -10.18
C THR A 124 2.03 -3.68 -10.13
N TYR A 125 2.57 -3.33 -8.97
CA TYR A 125 3.99 -3.36 -8.66
C TYR A 125 4.28 -4.56 -7.76
N TYR A 126 5.16 -5.45 -8.21
CA TYR A 126 5.50 -6.68 -7.52
C TYR A 126 6.91 -6.59 -6.93
N TYR A 127 7.07 -6.97 -5.66
CA TYR A 127 8.33 -6.92 -4.94
C TYR A 127 8.57 -8.30 -4.33
N ALA A 128 9.62 -8.99 -4.76
CA ALA A 128 9.89 -10.38 -4.37
C ALA A 128 11.30 -10.58 -3.78
N HIS A 129 11.52 -11.79 -3.29
CA HIS A 129 12.76 -12.22 -2.63
C HIS A 129 13.06 -11.46 -1.34
N LEU A 130 12.03 -10.89 -0.69
CA LEU A 130 12.22 -10.12 0.54
C LEU A 130 12.72 -11.02 1.67
N ALA A 131 13.58 -10.48 2.53
CA ALA A 131 13.95 -11.14 3.78
C ALA A 131 12.78 -11.12 4.76
N ARG A 132 12.10 -9.97 4.86
CA ARG A 132 10.91 -9.73 5.68
C ARG A 132 10.19 -8.46 5.23
N TYR A 133 8.93 -8.32 5.65
CA TYR A 133 8.20 -7.05 5.56
C TYR A 133 8.69 -6.04 6.62
N ALA A 134 8.52 -4.75 6.34
CA ALA A 134 8.79 -3.72 7.32
C ALA A 134 7.74 -3.75 8.46
N PRO A 135 8.08 -3.31 9.69
CA PRO A 135 7.12 -3.26 10.78
C PRO A 135 5.87 -2.46 10.42
N GLY A 136 4.70 -3.03 10.70
CA GLY A 136 3.41 -2.38 10.43
C GLY A 136 2.90 -2.52 9.00
N VAL A 137 3.65 -3.15 8.09
CA VAL A 137 3.18 -3.45 6.74
C VAL A 137 2.03 -4.46 6.76
N HIS A 138 0.88 -4.10 6.16
CA HIS A 138 -0.31 -4.95 6.08
C HIS A 138 -1.12 -4.72 4.80
N GLU A 139 -1.92 -5.72 4.40
CA GLU A 139 -2.83 -5.60 3.26
C GLU A 139 -3.85 -4.47 3.48
N GLY A 140 -4.14 -3.72 2.42
CA GLY A 140 -5.03 -2.56 2.46
C GLY A 140 -4.32 -1.24 2.81
N GLN A 141 -3.08 -1.27 3.30
CA GLN A 141 -2.32 -0.06 3.63
C GLN A 141 -2.10 0.82 2.38
N ILE A 142 -2.26 2.14 2.54
CA ILE A 142 -1.85 3.12 1.52
C ILE A 142 -0.37 3.43 1.69
N VAL A 143 0.35 3.46 0.58
CA VAL A 143 1.78 3.74 0.52
C VAL A 143 2.07 4.88 -0.45
N LYS A 144 3.13 5.62 -0.18
CA LYS A 144 3.70 6.71 -0.98
C LYS A 144 5.08 6.33 -1.50
N PRO A 145 5.55 6.95 -2.59
CA PRO A 145 6.91 6.72 -3.07
C PRO A 145 7.93 6.92 -1.94
N GLY A 146 8.82 5.95 -1.73
CA GLY A 146 9.83 5.98 -0.68
C GLY A 146 9.42 5.36 0.67
N ASP A 147 8.15 4.98 0.87
CA ASP A 147 7.76 4.21 2.05
C ASP A 147 8.46 2.85 2.06
N VAL A 148 8.99 2.44 3.22
CA VAL A 148 9.68 1.15 3.37
C VAL A 148 8.65 0.02 3.44
N LEU A 149 8.72 -0.90 2.49
CA LEU A 149 7.81 -2.05 2.37
C LEU A 149 8.41 -3.32 2.98
N GLY A 150 9.73 -3.42 2.98
CA GLY A 150 10.45 -4.61 3.42
C GLY A 150 11.94 -4.43 3.23
N PHE A 151 12.64 -5.56 3.24
CA PHE A 151 14.09 -5.58 3.14
C PHE A 151 14.54 -6.63 2.14
N VAL A 152 15.60 -6.30 1.38
CA VAL A 152 16.23 -7.20 0.42
C VAL A 152 16.64 -8.50 1.11
N GLY A 153 16.30 -9.61 0.48
CA GLY A 153 16.67 -10.96 0.92
C GLY A 153 17.03 -11.85 -0.26
N ASP A 154 16.97 -13.15 -0.01
CA ASP A 154 17.33 -14.23 -0.93
C ASP A 154 16.28 -15.36 -0.91
N THR A 155 15.05 -15.04 -0.51
CA THR A 155 13.97 -16.01 -0.35
C THR A 155 13.39 -16.45 -1.69
N GLY A 156 12.74 -17.62 -1.72
CA GLY A 156 12.19 -18.18 -2.96
C GLY A 156 13.27 -18.76 -3.85
N ASN A 157 13.14 -18.59 -5.16
CA ASN A 157 14.12 -19.11 -6.13
C ASN A 157 15.29 -18.15 -6.40
N ALA A 158 15.40 -17.01 -5.71
CA ALA A 158 16.64 -16.24 -5.68
C ALA A 158 17.82 -17.11 -5.22
N GLY A 159 17.58 -17.88 -4.16
CA GLY A 159 18.53 -18.85 -3.60
C GLY A 159 19.55 -18.19 -2.67
N VAL A 160 20.00 -18.96 -1.67
CA VAL A 160 20.84 -18.47 -0.57
C VAL A 160 22.05 -17.67 -1.08
N GLY A 161 22.19 -16.43 -0.58
CA GLY A 161 23.31 -15.54 -0.90
C GLY A 161 23.14 -14.69 -2.16
N ASN A 162 22.14 -14.96 -3.01
CA ASN A 162 21.82 -14.08 -4.14
C ASN A 162 20.91 -12.94 -3.69
N TYR A 163 21.46 -11.97 -2.96
CA TYR A 163 20.70 -10.83 -2.46
C TYR A 163 20.34 -9.84 -3.58
N HIS A 164 19.05 -9.71 -3.83
CA HIS A 164 18.49 -8.73 -4.76
C HIS A 164 16.99 -8.53 -4.49
N LEU A 165 16.45 -7.42 -4.98
CA LEU A 165 15.01 -7.27 -5.18
C LEU A 165 14.68 -7.72 -6.60
N HIS A 166 13.74 -8.65 -6.76
CA HIS A 166 13.04 -8.82 -8.04
C HIS A 166 11.83 -7.88 -8.07
N PHE A 167 11.86 -6.92 -8.99
CA PHE A 167 10.76 -5.97 -9.21
C PHE A 167 9.99 -6.31 -10.49
N GLY A 168 8.69 -6.54 -10.36
CA GLY A 168 7.78 -6.77 -11.48
C GLY A 168 6.85 -5.59 -11.70
N LEU A 169 6.48 -5.35 -12.96
CA LEU A 169 5.50 -4.35 -13.36
C LEU A 169 4.46 -5.03 -14.26
N THR A 170 3.19 -4.91 -13.89
CA THR A 170 2.09 -5.53 -14.64
C THR A 170 1.07 -4.46 -15.01
N ARG A 171 0.70 -4.37 -16.29
CA ARG A 171 -0.49 -3.61 -16.74
C ARG A 171 -1.72 -4.44 -16.46
N THR A 172 -2.72 -3.82 -15.84
CA THR A 172 -3.90 -4.52 -15.32
C THR A 172 -5.15 -3.64 -15.41
N THR A 173 -6.29 -4.15 -14.97
CA THR A 173 -7.56 -3.42 -14.89
C THR A 173 -8.15 -3.49 -13.47
N PRO A 174 -9.12 -2.62 -13.14
CA PRO A 174 -9.81 -2.66 -11.86
C PRO A 174 -10.48 -4.01 -11.53
N GLU A 175 -10.89 -4.78 -12.53
CA GLU A 175 -11.60 -6.05 -12.34
C GLU A 175 -10.63 -7.22 -12.11
N GLN A 176 -9.38 -7.05 -12.54
CA GLN A 176 -8.36 -8.09 -12.46
C GLN A 176 -7.77 -8.21 -11.06
N HIS A 177 -7.59 -9.44 -10.60
CA HIS A 177 -6.92 -9.76 -9.34
C HIS A 177 -5.43 -9.44 -9.39
N TRP A 178 -4.77 -9.41 -8.23
CA TRP A 178 -3.35 -9.04 -8.07
C TRP A 178 -2.37 -9.90 -8.86
N TYR A 179 -2.74 -11.14 -9.20
CA TYR A 179 -1.92 -12.09 -9.99
C TYR A 179 -2.25 -12.07 -11.48
N GLN A 180 -3.13 -11.18 -11.94
CA GLN A 180 -3.57 -11.09 -13.33
C GLN A 180 -3.04 -9.81 -13.99
N GLY A 181 -2.96 -9.86 -15.32
CA GLY A 181 -2.57 -8.74 -16.17
C GLY A 181 -1.50 -9.16 -17.17
N THR A 182 -0.84 -8.16 -17.75
CA THR A 182 0.25 -8.36 -18.71
C THR A 182 1.55 -7.83 -18.12
N ASP A 183 2.57 -8.67 -18.03
CA ASP A 183 3.89 -8.26 -17.57
C ASP A 183 4.50 -7.26 -18.57
N ILE A 184 5.04 -6.18 -18.03
CA ILE A 184 5.68 -5.10 -18.77
C ILE A 184 7.11 -5.00 -18.27
N ASP A 185 8.05 -4.82 -19.19
CA ASP A 185 9.45 -4.54 -18.85
C ASP A 185 9.55 -3.32 -17.91
N PRO A 186 9.98 -3.50 -16.65
CA PRO A 186 10.09 -2.40 -15.71
C PRO A 186 11.28 -1.48 -15.98
N TYR A 187 12.33 -1.98 -16.64
CA TYR A 187 13.62 -1.31 -16.73
C TYR A 187 13.52 0.11 -17.30
N PRO A 188 12.83 0.38 -18.43
CA PRO A 188 12.73 1.74 -18.96
C PRO A 188 12.13 2.73 -17.96
N TYR A 189 11.17 2.30 -17.16
CA TYR A 189 10.47 3.14 -16.18
C TYR A 189 11.29 3.35 -14.92
N LEU A 190 11.98 2.30 -14.47
CA LEU A 190 13.00 2.39 -13.44
C LEU A 190 14.21 3.22 -13.89
N ALA A 191 14.51 3.31 -15.19
CA ALA A 191 15.54 4.16 -15.77
C ALA A 191 15.08 5.62 -16.00
N GLY A 192 13.83 5.96 -15.64
CA GLY A 192 13.33 7.34 -15.62
C GLY A 192 12.32 7.68 -16.71
N LYS A 193 11.94 6.73 -17.57
CA LYS A 193 10.80 6.90 -18.48
C LYS A 193 9.51 7.02 -17.65
N PRO A 194 8.62 7.99 -17.92
CA PRO A 194 7.30 8.02 -17.30
C PRO A 194 6.45 6.82 -17.69
N LEU A 195 5.63 6.30 -16.76
CA LEU A 195 4.61 5.30 -17.06
C LEU A 195 3.59 5.85 -18.06
N PRO A 196 3.13 5.04 -19.04
CA PRO A 196 2.04 5.43 -19.90
C PRO A 196 0.73 5.45 -19.11
N ARG A 197 -0.17 6.36 -19.46
CA ARG A 197 -1.55 6.38 -18.94
C ARG A 197 -2.35 5.19 -19.44
#